data_AF-A0A386C8B8-F1
#
_entry.id   AF-A0A386C8B8-F1
#
_cell.length_a   1.000
_cell.length_b   1.000
_cell.length_c   1.000
_cell.angle_alpha   90.00
_cell.angle_beta   90.00
_cell.angle_gamma   90.00
#
_symmetry.space_group_name_H-M   'P 1'
#
loop_
_entity.id
_entity.type
_entity.pdbx_description
1 polymer ?
#
loop_
_entity_poly.entity_id
_entity_poly.type
_entity_poly.pdbx_seq_one_letter_code
_entity_poly.pdbx_strand_id
1 'polypeptide(L)' 'MWSKAAPAQRKAVLLRLAQLIDDNAEELALLEALEAGKPISECLGLDIPESAACIRWHAEVTDKRYDALSPSGAS' A
#
# COMPACT_ATOMS: atom_id res chain seq x y z
N MET A 1 12.72 -9.33 11.70
CA MET A 1 13.53 -8.54 10.75
C MET A 1 12.87 -8.62 9.38
N TRP A 2 12.55 -7.48 8.76
CA TRP A 2 11.69 -7.41 7.55
C TRP A 2 12.27 -8.14 6.32
N SER A 3 13.57 -7.96 6.06
CA SER A 3 14.26 -8.55 4.89
C SER A 3 14.24 -10.09 4.85
N LYS A 4 14.03 -10.75 5.99
CA LYS A 4 13.97 -12.21 6.13
C LYS A 4 12.54 -12.75 6.24
N ALA A 5 11.53 -11.88 6.30
CA ALA A 5 10.14 -12.30 6.44
C ALA A 5 9.65 -12.99 5.17
N ALA A 6 8.84 -14.04 5.32
CA ALA A 6 8.24 -14.73 4.18
C ALA A 6 7.31 -13.77 3.39
N PRO A 7 7.15 -13.92 2.07
CA PRO A 7 6.26 -13.08 1.27
C PRO A 7 4.83 -12.99 1.84
N ALA A 8 4.28 -14.11 2.31
CA ALA A 8 2.97 -14.15 2.94
C ALA A 8 2.88 -13.30 4.22
N GLN A 9 3.93 -13.30 5.05
CA GLN A 9 3.99 -12.45 6.24
C GLN A 9 4.05 -10.97 5.88
N ARG A 10 4.84 -10.61 4.88
CA ARG A 10 4.91 -9.22 4.39
C ARG A 10 3.57 -8.75 3.82
N LYS A 11 2.91 -9.60 3.02
CA LYS A 11 1.55 -9.35 2.52
C LYS A 11 0.57 -9.10 3.65
N ALA A 12 0.54 -9.96 4.67
CA ALA A 12 -0.35 -9.81 5.82
C ALA A 12 -0.14 -8.48 6.56
N VAL A 13 1.12 -8.06 6.73
CA VAL A 13 1.46 -6.77 7.36
C VAL A 13 0.96 -5.59 6.50
N LEU A 14 1.19 -5.62 5.19
CA LEU A 14 0.74 -4.55 4.29
C LEU A 14 -0.79 -4.46 4.20
N LEU A 15 -1.49 -5.60 4.17
CA LEU A 15 -2.96 -5.62 4.23
C LEU A 15 -3.46 -5.06 5.56
N ARG A 16 -2.80 -5.38 6.69
CA ARG A 16 -3.15 -4.79 7.98
C ARG A 16 -2.91 -3.29 8.00
N LEU A 17 -1.83 -2.80 7.38
CA LEU A 17 -1.57 -1.37 7.26
C LEU A 17 -2.67 -0.67 6.46
N ALA A 18 -3.07 -1.21 5.31
CA ALA A 18 -4.16 -0.63 4.52
C ALA A 18 -5.48 -0.59 5.31
N GLN A 19 -5.80 -1.66 6.06
CA GLN A 19 -6.97 -1.67 6.93
C GLN A 19 -6.88 -0.58 8.01
N LEU A 20 -5.72 -0.40 8.63
CA LEU A 20 -5.53 0.65 9.64
C LEU A 20 -5.67 2.06 9.04
N ILE A 21 -5.32 2.26 7.77
CA ILE A 21 -5.56 3.54 7.10
C ILE A 21 -7.07 3.78 6.94
N ASP A 22 -7.85 2.78 6.55
CA ASP A 22 -9.31 2.92 6.48
C ASP A 22 -9.92 3.16 7.87
N ASP A 23 -9.48 2.39 8.87
CA ASP A 23 -9.98 2.46 10.25
C ASP A 23 -9.75 3.86 10.86
N ASN A 24 -8.74 4.60 10.38
CA ASN A 24 -8.37 5.95 10.83
C ASN A 24 -8.55 7.01 9.75
N ALA A 25 -9.42 6.76 8.75
CA ALA A 25 -9.51 7.60 7.56
C ALA A 25 -9.90 9.06 7.87
N GLU A 26 -10.79 9.28 8.85
CA GLU A 26 -11.21 10.63 9.26
C GLU A 26 -10.06 11.44 9.88
N GLU A 27 -9.27 10.83 10.77
CA GLU A 27 -8.12 11.48 11.40
C GLU A 27 -7.04 11.81 10.36
N LEU A 28 -6.73 10.85 9.48
CA LEU A 28 -5.75 11.04 8.42
C LEU A 28 -6.21 12.12 7.41
N ALA A 29 -7.49 12.15 7.06
CA ALA A 29 -8.04 13.16 6.17
C ALA A 29 -8.02 14.56 6.80
N LEU A 30 -8.26 14.67 8.11
CA LEU A 30 -8.11 15.93 8.84
C LEU A 30 -6.67 16.43 8.82
N LEU A 31 -5.69 15.55 9.10
CA LEU A 31 -4.28 15.90 9.06
C LEU A 31 -3.83 16.34 7.66
N GLU A 32 -4.22 15.61 6.62
CA GLU A 32 -3.92 15.97 5.22
C GLU A 32 -4.53 17.31 4.83
N ALA A 33 -5.79 17.56 5.22
CA ALA A 33 -6.45 18.84 4.95
C ALA A 33 -5.77 20.02 5.66
N LEU A 34 -5.30 19.82 6.90
CA LEU A 34 -4.57 20.84 7.67
C LEU A 34 -3.19 21.16 7.06
N GLU A 35 -2.47 20.14 6.59
CA GLU A 35 -1.13 20.31 6.00
C GLU A 35 -1.19 20.85 4.57
N ALA A 36 -2.06 20.29 3.72
CA ALA A 36 -2.13 20.63 2.30
C ALA A 36 -3.08 21.79 1.97
N GLY A 37 -3.95 22.17 2.91
CA GLY A 37 -4.96 23.22 2.71
C GLY A 37 -6.12 22.82 1.78
N LYS A 38 -6.26 21.53 1.48
CA LYS A 38 -7.35 20.98 0.64
C LYS A 38 -8.65 20.84 1.43
N PRO A 39 -9.81 20.78 0.75
CA PRO A 39 -11.07 20.43 1.41
C PRO A 39 -11.00 19.04 2.06
N ILE A 40 -11.40 18.91 3.33
CA ILE A 40 -11.43 17.61 4.03
C ILE A 40 -12.26 16.55 3.29
N SER A 41 -13.29 16.96 2.57
CA SER A 41 -14.10 16.06 1.74
C SER A 41 -13.30 15.42 0.59
N GLU A 42 -12.33 16.14 0.03
CA GLU A 42 -11.43 15.61 -1.00
C GLU A 42 -10.44 14.63 -0.39
N CYS A 43 -9.83 14.98 0.76
CA CYS A 43 -8.91 14.09 1.45
C CYS A 43 -9.59 12.78 1.88
N LEU A 44 -10.79 12.87 2.45
CA LEU A 44 -11.58 11.72 2.90
C LEU A 44 -12.13 10.89 1.74
N GLY A 45 -12.55 11.54 0.65
CA GLY A 45 -13.19 10.88 -0.49
C GLY A 45 -12.20 10.33 -1.53
N LEU A 46 -10.96 10.79 -1.55
CA LEU A 46 -9.97 10.46 -2.57
C LEU A 46 -8.60 10.13 -1.98
N ASP A 47 -7.92 11.11 -1.35
CA ASP A 47 -6.50 10.98 -1.00
C ASP A 47 -6.24 9.78 -0.06
N ILE A 48 -7.05 9.63 1.00
CA ILE A 48 -6.88 8.54 1.97
C ILE A 48 -7.30 7.17 1.40
N PRO A 49 -8.48 7.03 0.74
CA PRO A 49 -8.86 5.79 0.07
C PRO A 49 -7.84 5.31 -0.98
N GLU A 50 -7.32 6.21 -1.81
CA GLU A 50 -6.32 5.89 -2.83
C GLU A 50 -5.00 5.43 -2.20
N SER A 51 -4.57 6.08 -1.11
CA SER A 51 -3.39 5.66 -0.35
C SER A 51 -3.53 4.24 0.19
N ALA A 52 -4.69 3.93 0.79
CA ALA A 52 -4.99 2.58 1.27
C ALA A 52 -5.04 1.56 0.11
N ALA A 53 -5.68 1.91 -1.01
CA ALA A 53 -5.78 1.06 -2.19
C ALA A 53 -4.39 0.76 -2.80
N CYS A 54 -3.53 1.76 -2.89
CA CYS A 54 -2.15 1.61 -3.34
C CYS A 54 -1.40 0.58 -2.48
N ILE A 55 -1.51 0.67 -1.16
CA ILE A 55 -0.86 -0.28 -0.25
C ILE A 55 -1.43 -1.69 -0.41
N ARG A 56 -2.76 -1.85 -0.54
CA ARG A 56 -3.39 -3.17 -0.80
C ARG A 56 -2.86 -3.77 -2.10
N TRP A 57 -2.80 -2.97 -3.17
CA TRP A 57 -2.29 -3.44 -4.45
C TRP A 57 -0.84 -3.93 -4.34
N HIS A 58 0.03 -3.20 -3.65
CA HIS A 58 1.40 -3.62 -3.40
C HIS A 58 1.49 -4.91 -2.56
N ALA A 59 0.59 -5.09 -1.59
CA ALA A 59 0.49 -6.32 -0.83
C ALA A 59 0.18 -7.54 -1.73
N GLU A 60 -0.72 -7.36 -2.71
CA GLU A 60 -1.15 -8.42 -3.64
C GLU A 60 -0.10 -8.82 -4.69
N VAL A 61 0.94 -8.00 -4.90
CA VAL A 61 2.04 -8.31 -5.83
C VAL A 61 3.33 -8.74 -5.09
N THR A 62 3.30 -8.80 -3.76
CA THR A 62 4.49 -9.11 -2.92
C THR A 62 5.07 -10.51 -3.14
N ASP A 63 4.27 -11.45 -3.60
CA ASP A 63 4.65 -12.81 -4.00
C ASP A 63 4.94 -12.96 -5.51
N LYS A 64 4.47 -12.01 -6.32
CA LYS A 64 4.69 -11.94 -7.78
C LYS A 64 6.05 -11.32 -8.09
N ARG A 65 7.13 -11.97 -7.66
CA ARG A 65 8.45 -11.66 -8.21
C ARG A 65 8.48 -12.22 -9.62
N TYR A 66 8.49 -11.33 -10.62
CA TYR A 66 8.87 -11.69 -11.97
C TYR A 66 10.33 -12.11 -11.92
N ASP A 67 10.58 -13.39 -11.68
CA ASP A 67 11.88 -13.97 -12.00
C ASP A 67 12.06 -13.74 -13.49
N ALA A 68 13.14 -13.03 -13.84
CA ALA A 68 13.48 -12.68 -15.21
C ALA A 68 13.70 -13.98 -16.01
N LEU A 69 12.63 -14.51 -16.58
CA LEU A 69 12.68 -15.58 -17.56
C LEU A 69 13.16 -14.98 -18.87
N SER A 70 14.47 -14.88 -19.01
CA SER A 70 15.09 -15.11 -20.32
C SER A 70 16.30 -16.01 -20.11
N PRO A 71 16.16 -17.33 -20.25
CA PRO A 71 17.32 -18.15 -20.57
C PRO A 71 17.66 -17.78 -22.02
N SER A 72 18.47 -16.75 -22.21
CA SER A 72 19.20 -16.58 -23.46
C SER A 72 20.08 -17.82 -23.57
N GLY A 73 19.61 -18.80 -24.35
CA GLY A 73 20.31 -20.04 -24.59
C GLY A 73 21.75 -19.74 -25.00
N ALA A 74 22.67 -20.49 -24.40
CA ALA A 74 24.03 -20.53 -24.89
C ALA A 74 24.00 -20.97 -26.36
N SER A 75 24.43 -20.07 -27.24
CA SER A 75 24.92 -20.37 -28.59
C SER A 75 26.38 -19.96 -28.64
#